data_AF-A0A1H4B4N7-F1
#
_entry.id   AF-A0A1H4B4N7-F1
#
_cell.length_a   1.000
_cell.length_b   1.000
_cell.length_c   1.000
_cell.angle_alpha   90.00
_cell.angle_beta   90.00
_cell.angle_gamma   90.00
#
_symmetry.space_group_name_H-M   'P 1'
#
loop_
_entity.id
_entity.type
_entity.pdbx_description
1 polymer ?
#
loop_
_entity_poly.entity_id
_entity_poly.type
_entity_poly.pdbx_seq_one_letter_code
_entity_poly.pdbx_strand_id
1 'polypeptide(L)'
;MIKYTTNFVDKLEAILEESKYTVRYERGNFQSGWCLLDHKRVVVLNKFLNTEGRVNTLVELIPQLKIDYDMLTLNSQKLFDFLTENRLEKLGIEKDTAAQQTEALETGETAESAVDSASEAAATADAEANIQDRETGEDQEVSKQAPEDLDGGEA
;
A
#
# COMPACT_ATOMS: atom_id res chain seq x y z
N MET A 1 1.69 17.65 20.89
CA MET A 1 1.24 16.44 21.62
C MET A 1 -0.06 15.95 21.00
N ILE A 2 -0.07 14.70 20.52
CA ILE A 2 -1.29 14.08 19.96
C ILE A 2 -2.25 13.80 21.11
N LYS A 3 -3.52 14.21 20.95
CA LYS A 3 -4.57 13.91 21.91
C LYS A 3 -5.32 12.67 21.44
N TYR A 4 -5.26 11.59 22.22
CA TYR A 4 -5.97 10.35 21.96
C TYR A 4 -7.47 10.54 22.26
N THR A 5 -8.24 10.87 21.23
CA THR A 5 -9.68 11.13 21.32
C THR A 5 -10.39 10.46 20.15
N THR A 6 -11.67 10.12 20.33
CA THR A 6 -12.49 9.54 19.24
C THR A 6 -12.52 10.47 18.03
N ASN A 7 -12.71 11.77 18.25
CA ASN A 7 -12.62 12.79 17.18
C ASN A 7 -11.30 12.77 16.40
N PHE A 8 -10.20 12.36 17.02
CA PHE A 8 -8.92 12.23 16.33
C PHE A 8 -8.86 10.95 15.49
N VAL A 9 -9.45 9.85 15.97
CA VAL A 9 -9.64 8.64 15.16
C VAL A 9 -10.45 8.96 13.91
N ASP A 10 -11.59 9.66 14.06
CA ASP A 10 -12.46 10.02 12.95
C ASP A 10 -11.72 10.84 11.87
N LYS A 11 -10.82 11.74 12.29
CA LYS A 11 -9.97 12.52 11.36
C LYS A 11 -8.95 11.65 10.61
N LEU A 12 -8.40 10.64 11.27
CA LEU A 12 -7.47 9.69 10.65
C LEU A 12 -8.21 8.77 9.67
N GLU A 13 -9.42 8.33 10.03
CA GLU A 13 -10.29 7.56 9.14
C GLU A 13 -10.73 8.37 7.92
N ALA A 14 -11.03 9.66 8.10
CA ALA A 14 -11.37 10.56 6.99
C ALA A 14 -10.26 10.61 5.92
N ILE A 15 -8.98 10.65 6.32
CA ILE A 15 -7.85 10.57 5.37
C ILE A 15 -7.93 9.28 4.52
N LEU A 16 -8.24 8.15 5.16
CA LEU A 16 -8.36 6.87 4.46
C LEU A 16 -9.54 6.85 3.50
N GLU A 17 -10.69 7.36 3.92
CA GLU A 17 -11.90 7.44 3.09
C GLU A 17 -11.71 8.36 1.88
N GLU A 18 -11.16 9.57 2.09
CA GLU A 18 -10.80 10.52 1.03
C GLU A 18 -9.82 9.89 0.02
N SER A 19 -8.94 9.02 0.50
CA SER A 19 -7.95 8.28 -0.31
C SER A 19 -8.49 7.00 -0.97
N LYS A 20 -9.81 6.77 -0.90
CA LYS A 20 -10.51 5.58 -1.42
C LYS A 20 -10.13 4.26 -0.75
N TYR A 21 -9.63 4.31 0.49
CA TYR A 21 -9.46 3.12 1.32
C TYR A 21 -10.75 2.85 2.10
N THR A 22 -11.17 1.59 2.14
CA THR A 22 -12.30 1.17 2.99
C THR A 22 -11.75 0.63 4.32
N VAL A 23 -12.16 1.21 5.44
CA VAL A 23 -11.82 0.72 6.78
C VAL A 23 -12.86 -0.32 7.21
N ARG A 24 -12.41 -1.48 7.68
CA ARG A 24 -13.27 -2.54 8.21
C ARG A 24 -12.81 -2.97 9.59
N TYR A 25 -13.77 -3.13 10.50
CA TYR A 25 -13.51 -3.59 11.85
C TYR A 25 -13.82 -5.07 11.98
N GLU A 26 -12.79 -5.88 12.18
CA GLU A 26 -12.92 -7.34 12.21
C GLU A 26 -12.33 -7.94 13.49
N ARG A 27 -12.72 -9.19 13.77
CA ARG A 27 -12.09 -9.99 14.80
C ARG A 27 -10.82 -10.64 14.23
N GLY A 28 -9.66 -10.10 14.55
CA GLY A 28 -8.36 -10.64 14.17
C GLY A 28 -7.32 -10.39 15.25
N ASN A 29 -6.27 -11.21 15.28
CA ASN A 29 -5.10 -11.01 16.13
C ASN A 29 -3.88 -10.66 15.27
N PHE A 30 -3.85 -9.42 14.78
CA PHE A 30 -2.72 -8.89 14.02
C PHE A 30 -1.67 -8.36 15.00
N GLN A 31 -0.40 -8.73 14.83
CA GLN A 31 0.69 -8.27 15.69
C GLN A 31 0.81 -6.73 15.73
N SER A 32 0.56 -6.08 14.58
CA SER A 32 0.53 -4.62 14.44
C SER A 32 -0.84 -3.99 14.74
N GLY A 33 -1.87 -4.79 15.01
CA GLY A 33 -3.25 -4.32 15.19
C GLY A 33 -4.05 -4.06 13.90
N TRP A 34 -3.43 -4.21 12.72
CA TRP A 34 -4.07 -3.98 11.42
C TRP A 34 -3.57 -4.90 10.30
N CYS A 35 -4.32 -4.95 9.19
CA CYS A 35 -3.94 -5.65 7.96
C CYS A 35 -4.36 -4.85 6.72
N LEU A 36 -3.47 -4.72 5.72
CA LEU A 36 -3.80 -4.14 4.40
C LEU A 36 -4.16 -5.24 3.40
N LEU A 37 -5.22 -5.01 2.62
CA LEU A 37 -5.42 -5.66 1.33
C LEU A 37 -5.18 -4.63 0.22
N ASP A 38 -3.93 -4.54 -0.27
CA ASP A 38 -3.48 -3.52 -1.22
C ASP A 38 -4.33 -3.49 -2.51
N HIS A 39 -4.53 -4.66 -3.15
CA HIS A 39 -5.34 -4.77 -4.38
C HIS A 39 -6.78 -4.27 -4.25
N LYS A 40 -7.38 -4.39 -3.05
CA LYS A 40 -8.77 -3.98 -2.80
C LYS A 40 -8.87 -2.62 -2.11
N ARG A 41 -7.73 -2.01 -1.75
CA ARG A 41 -7.65 -0.81 -0.90
C ARG A 41 -8.50 -0.95 0.37
N VAL A 42 -8.44 -2.12 1.02
CA VAL A 42 -9.17 -2.36 2.27
C VAL A 42 -8.18 -2.41 3.42
N VAL A 43 -8.44 -1.59 4.45
CA VAL A 43 -7.72 -1.63 5.72
C VAL A 43 -8.59 -2.34 6.74
N VAL A 44 -8.08 -3.43 7.31
CA VAL A 44 -8.76 -4.18 8.36
C VAL A 44 -8.13 -3.83 9.70
N LEU A 45 -8.94 -3.28 10.62
CA LEU A 45 -8.55 -2.96 11.98
C LEU A 45 -9.13 -3.98 12.95
N ASN A 46 -8.35 -4.31 13.99
CA ASN A 46 -8.87 -5.13 15.08
C ASN A 46 -9.94 -4.36 15.87
N LYS A 47 -11.17 -4.91 15.91
CA LYS A 47 -12.31 -4.29 16.60
C LYS A 47 -12.11 -4.08 18.10
N PHE A 48 -11.23 -4.85 18.73
CA PHE A 48 -10.96 -4.81 20.17
C PHE A 48 -9.91 -3.77 20.58
N LEU A 49 -9.34 -3.01 19.64
CA LEU A 49 -8.44 -1.92 19.97
C LEU A 49 -9.22 -0.78 20.66
N ASN A 50 -8.70 -0.33 21.79
CA ASN A 50 -9.14 0.90 22.45
C ASN A 50 -8.77 2.12 21.61
N THR A 51 -9.34 3.30 21.91
CA THR A 51 -9.10 4.55 21.16
C THR A 51 -7.62 4.86 20.99
N GLU A 52 -6.82 4.75 22.05
CA GLU A 52 -5.37 4.98 21.98
C GLU A 52 -4.67 4.00 21.03
N GLY A 53 -5.02 2.71 21.13
CA GLY A 53 -4.50 1.67 20.23
C GLY A 53 -4.85 1.95 18.77
N ARG A 54 -6.10 2.36 18.50
CA ARG A 54 -6.54 2.72 17.14
C ARG A 54 -5.77 3.92 16.59
N VAL A 55 -5.61 4.97 17.39
CA VAL A 55 -4.82 6.14 16.99
C VAL A 55 -3.39 5.74 16.67
N ASN A 56 -2.72 5.00 17.55
CA ASN A 56 -1.33 4.58 17.33
C ASN A 56 -1.18 3.76 16.04
N THR A 57 -2.09 2.81 15.85
CA THR A 57 -2.16 1.95 14.65
C THR A 57 -2.35 2.80 13.38
N LEU A 58 -3.32 3.72 13.37
CA LEU A 58 -3.62 4.56 12.21
C LEU A 58 -2.49 5.55 11.90
N VAL A 59 -1.90 6.17 12.94
CA VAL A 59 -0.76 7.09 12.82
C VAL A 59 0.45 6.39 12.20
N GLU A 60 0.69 5.13 12.56
CA GLU A 60 1.76 4.33 11.98
C GLU A 60 1.43 3.88 10.55
N LEU A 61 0.18 3.50 10.28
CA LEU A 61 -0.28 2.96 9.00
C LEU A 61 -0.35 4.02 7.89
N ILE A 62 -1.01 5.15 8.15
CA ILE A 62 -1.38 6.13 7.11
C ILE A 62 -0.20 6.57 6.24
N PRO A 63 0.99 6.92 6.80
CA PRO A 63 2.13 7.34 5.98
C PRO A 63 2.79 6.21 5.17
N GLN A 64 2.38 4.96 5.37
CA GLN A 64 2.87 3.80 4.60
C GLN A 64 2.00 3.53 3.37
N LEU A 65 0.79 4.10 3.33
CA LEU A 65 -0.16 3.89 2.25
C LEU A 65 0.18 4.75 1.04
N LYS A 66 -0.18 4.25 -0.14
CA LYS A 66 -0.14 5.02 -1.39
C LYS A 66 -1.38 5.91 -1.44
N ILE A 67 -1.26 7.12 -0.91
CA ILE A 67 -2.31 8.13 -0.85
C ILE A 67 -2.03 9.20 -1.91
N ASP A 68 -3.08 9.58 -2.63
CA ASP A 68 -3.04 10.68 -3.60
C ASP A 68 -3.36 11.99 -2.88
N TYR A 69 -2.36 12.87 -2.78
CA TYR A 69 -2.44 14.10 -1.99
C TYR A 69 -3.52 15.07 -2.51
N ASP A 70 -3.78 15.06 -3.81
CA ASP A 70 -4.76 15.95 -4.46
C ASP A 70 -6.21 15.54 -4.16
N MET A 71 -6.43 14.32 -3.66
CA MET A 71 -7.77 13.85 -3.25
C MET A 71 -8.14 14.24 -1.82
N LEU A 72 -7.18 14.69 -1.03
CA LEU A 72 -7.37 15.04 0.37
C LEU A 72 -7.92 16.47 0.53
N THR A 73 -8.71 16.69 1.58
CA THR A 73 -9.09 18.04 1.99
C THR A 73 -7.91 18.80 2.60
N LEU A 74 -7.96 20.14 2.63
CA LEU A 74 -6.88 20.95 3.19
C LEU A 74 -6.53 20.60 4.66
N ASN A 75 -7.52 20.16 5.44
CA ASN A 75 -7.26 19.74 6.82
C ASN A 75 -6.59 18.35 6.88
N SER A 76 -7.06 17.42 6.04
CA SER A 76 -6.50 16.08 5.90
C SER A 76 -5.07 16.10 5.37
N GLN A 77 -4.77 16.98 4.41
CA GLN A 77 -3.42 17.25 3.89
C GLN A 77 -2.45 17.67 5.00
N LYS A 78 -2.80 18.70 5.78
CA LYS A 78 -1.97 19.16 6.91
C LYS A 78 -1.70 18.05 7.93
N LEU A 79 -2.70 17.22 8.19
CA LEU A 79 -2.55 16.09 9.11
C LEU A 79 -1.67 15.01 8.50
N PHE A 80 -1.84 14.69 7.21
CA PHE A 80 -1.02 13.72 6.49
C PHE A 80 0.45 14.13 6.42
N ASP A 81 0.74 15.41 6.15
CA ASP A 81 2.10 15.96 6.16
C ASP A 81 2.73 15.79 7.54
N PHE A 82 2.02 16.20 8.60
CA PHE A 82 2.48 16.03 9.97
C PHE A 82 2.83 14.57 10.27
N LEU A 83 1.98 13.61 9.88
CA LEU A 83 2.25 12.18 10.12
C LEU A 83 3.47 11.68 9.34
N THR A 84 3.63 12.15 8.10
CA THR A 84 4.75 11.77 7.24
C THR A 84 6.08 12.31 7.76
N GLU A 85 6.11 13.56 8.21
CA GLU A 85 7.30 14.16 8.81
C GLU A 85 7.73 13.45 10.09
N ASN A 86 6.79 13.18 11.00
CA ASN A 86 7.08 12.44 12.24
C ASN A 86 7.60 11.02 11.95
N ARG A 87 7.19 10.40 10.84
CA ARG A 87 7.72 9.10 10.43
C ARG A 87 9.17 9.21 9.94
N LEU A 88 9.49 10.24 9.15
CA LEU A 88 10.86 10.45 8.65
C LEU A 88 11.85 10.71 9.79
N GLU A 89 11.47 11.53 10.77
CA GLU A 89 12.28 11.77 11.97
C GLU A 89 12.57 10.47 12.73
N LYS A 90 11.56 9.60 12.90
CA LYS A 90 11.74 8.28 13.52
C LYS A 90 12.69 7.36 12.76
N LEU A 91 12.79 7.49 11.44
CA LEU A 91 13.67 6.69 10.61
C LEU A 91 15.10 7.25 10.53
N GLY A 92 15.37 8.41 11.15
CA GLY A 92 16.70 9.01 11.17
C GLY A 92 17.21 9.45 9.79
N ILE A 93 16.30 9.69 8.85
CA ILE A 93 16.64 10.20 7.52
C ILE A 93 16.66 11.72 7.63
N GLU A 94 17.85 12.30 7.71
CA GLU A 94 18.01 13.75 7.68
C GLU A 94 17.51 14.29 6.33
N LYS A 95 16.62 15.29 6.37
CA LYS A 95 16.17 15.99 5.15
C LYS A 95 17.34 16.84 4.66
N ASP A 96 18.20 16.27 3.80
CA ASP A 96 19.09 17.07 2.97
C ASP A 96 18.21 18.06 2.18
N THR A 97 18.36 19.33 2.52
CA THR A 97 17.54 20.42 1.99
C THR A 97 17.90 20.62 0.53
N ALA A 98 17.09 20.09 -0.38
CA ALA A 98 17.23 20.30 -1.82
C ALA A 98 15.95 20.89 -2.41
N ALA A 99 15.82 22.22 -2.29
CA ALA A 99 15.13 23.06 -3.27
C ALA A 99 15.73 24.47 -3.23
N GLN A 100 16.90 24.60 -3.86
CA GLN A 100 17.39 25.89 -4.32
C GLN A 100 16.49 26.40 -5.44
N GLN A 101 16.02 27.63 -5.24
CA GLN A 101 15.75 28.68 -6.23
C GLN A 101 16.13 28.38 -7.68
N THR A 102 15.15 28.49 -8.58
CA THR A 102 15.37 29.11 -9.89
C THR A 102 14.20 30.03 -10.21
N GLU A 103 14.36 31.32 -9.90
CA GLU A 103 13.66 32.45 -10.51
C GLU A 103 14.70 33.36 -11.20
N ALA A 104 14.26 34.10 -12.21
CA ALA A 104 14.96 34.98 -13.19
C ALA A 104 15.42 34.23 -14.48
N LEU A 105 14.73 34.32 -15.64
CA LEU A 105 14.30 35.45 -16.49
C LEU A 105 15.48 36.23 -17.11
N GLU A 106 15.69 36.07 -18.42
CA GLU A 106 15.97 37.13 -19.44
C GLU A 106 16.03 36.47 -20.85
N THR A 107 14.97 36.63 -21.64
CA THR A 107 14.91 37.41 -22.90
C THR A 107 15.75 36.91 -24.09
N GLY A 108 15.04 36.25 -25.01
CA GLY A 108 15.10 36.39 -26.48
C GLY A 108 16.42 36.57 -27.21
N GLU A 109 16.76 35.61 -28.06
CA GLU A 109 17.18 35.90 -29.43
C GLU A 109 16.71 34.77 -30.38
N THR A 110 16.56 35.14 -31.64
CA THR A 110 15.68 34.58 -32.67
C THR A 110 16.27 33.46 -33.51
N ALA A 111 15.38 32.56 -33.96
CA ALA A 111 15.28 31.91 -35.28
C ALA A 111 16.46 31.09 -35.84
N GLU A 112 16.17 29.82 -36.20
CA GLU A 112 16.33 29.18 -37.53
C GLU A 112 16.15 27.65 -37.34
N SER A 113 15.02 27.08 -37.77
CA SER A 113 14.78 26.46 -39.09
C SER A 113 15.16 24.97 -39.15
N ALA A 114 14.10 24.15 -39.07
CA ALA A 114 13.73 22.95 -39.83
C ALA A 114 14.74 21.85 -40.26
N VAL A 115 14.14 20.65 -40.44
CA VAL A 115 14.58 19.38 -41.07
C VAL A 115 15.34 18.41 -40.14
N ASP A 116 15.11 17.10 -40.09
CA ASP A 116 14.60 16.14 -41.07
C ASP A 116 14.23 14.80 -40.39
N SER A 117 13.14 14.20 -40.89
CA SER A 117 12.81 12.78 -41.12
C SER A 117 13.05 11.61 -40.15
N ALA A 118 12.14 10.65 -40.32
CA ALA A 118 11.91 9.38 -39.63
C ALA A 118 12.81 8.20 -40.08
N SER A 119 12.84 7.13 -39.28
CA SER A 119 13.08 5.71 -39.65
C SER A 119 12.99 4.86 -38.36
N GLU A 120 12.03 3.94 -38.17
CA GLU A 120 12.10 2.48 -38.48
C GLU A 120 13.34 1.77 -37.90
N ALA A 121 13.34 0.54 -37.36
CA ALA A 121 12.39 -0.49 -36.98
C ALA A 121 13.21 -1.65 -36.36
N ALA A 122 12.54 -2.56 -35.64
CA ALA A 122 12.83 -4.00 -35.52
C ALA A 122 14.08 -4.55 -34.78
N ALA A 123 13.78 -5.37 -33.75
CA ALA A 123 14.18 -6.76 -33.52
C ALA A 123 15.66 -7.15 -33.29
N THR A 124 15.89 -7.87 -32.18
CA THR A 124 16.49 -9.24 -32.04
C THR A 124 16.75 -9.43 -30.53
N ALA A 125 16.12 -10.37 -29.81
CA ALA A 125 16.27 -11.82 -29.82
C ALA A 125 17.69 -12.27 -29.46
N ASP A 126 17.92 -12.54 -28.17
CA ASP A 126 18.95 -13.50 -27.73
C ASP A 126 18.36 -14.43 -26.68
N ALA A 127 18.50 -15.71 -27.00
CA ALA A 127 18.04 -16.87 -26.27
C ALA A 127 19.26 -17.77 -26.05
N GLU A 128 19.54 -18.15 -24.81
CA GLU A 128 20.26 -19.37 -24.44
C GLU A 128 19.59 -19.86 -23.15
N ALA A 129 18.71 -20.88 -23.16
CA ALA A 129 18.99 -22.29 -23.35
C ALA A 129 20.06 -22.81 -22.38
N ASN A 130 19.63 -23.33 -21.21
CA ASN A 130 20.33 -24.43 -20.58
C ASN A 130 19.31 -25.48 -20.12
N ILE A 131 19.27 -26.56 -20.90
CA ILE A 131 18.56 -27.80 -20.64
C ILE A 131 19.48 -28.65 -19.76
N GLN A 132 18.96 -29.17 -18.65
CA GLN A 132 19.39 -30.47 -18.18
C GLN A 132 18.24 -31.23 -17.52
N ASP A 133 17.76 -32.20 -18.29
CA ASP A 133 16.92 -33.33 -17.94
C ASP A 133 17.42 -34.11 -16.72
N ARG A 134 16.46 -34.62 -15.92
CA ARG A 134 16.39 -36.02 -15.47
C ARG A 134 15.03 -36.28 -14.79
N GLU A 135 14.17 -37.09 -15.42
CA GLU A 135 13.87 -38.51 -15.06
C GLU A 135 13.24 -38.63 -13.66
N THR A 136 12.09 -39.25 -13.35
CA THR A 136 11.17 -40.27 -13.91
C THR A 136 10.02 -40.34 -12.88
N GLY A 137 8.73 -40.40 -13.24
CA GLY A 137 8.00 -41.66 -13.46
C GLY A 137 7.23 -42.12 -12.20
N GLU A 138 5.90 -42.21 -12.32
CA GLU A 138 4.96 -43.16 -11.65
C GLU A 138 4.82 -43.04 -10.09
N ASP A 139 3.65 -43.09 -9.44
CA ASP A 139 2.43 -43.84 -9.65
C ASP A 139 1.19 -43.18 -8.98
N GLN A 140 0.02 -43.54 -9.52
CA GLN A 140 -1.29 -43.40 -8.88
C GLN A 140 -1.40 -44.28 -7.63
N GLU A 141 -2.05 -43.82 -6.57
CA GLU A 141 -3.01 -44.71 -5.88
C GLU A 141 -4.14 -43.95 -5.19
N VAL A 142 -5.32 -44.51 -5.40
CA VAL A 142 -6.65 -44.12 -4.92
C VAL A 142 -6.82 -44.60 -3.48
N SER A 143 -7.44 -43.79 -2.61
CA SER A 143 -8.26 -44.37 -1.54
C SER A 143 -9.48 -43.50 -1.25
N LYS A 144 -10.63 -44.04 -1.65
CA LYS A 144 -11.97 -43.72 -1.17
C LYS A 144 -12.29 -44.72 -0.06
N GLN A 145 -12.78 -44.27 1.10
CA GLN A 145 -13.59 -45.07 2.03
C GLN A 145 -14.26 -44.06 3.00
N ALA A 146 -15.50 -43.64 2.74
CA ALA A 146 -16.80 -44.16 3.22
C ALA A 146 -17.23 -43.59 4.60
N PRO A 147 -18.51 -43.21 4.78
CA PRO A 147 -19.05 -42.64 6.01
C PRO A 147 -19.54 -43.73 6.98
N GLU A 148 -19.38 -43.51 8.28
CA GLU A 148 -20.06 -44.29 9.32
C GLU A 148 -21.17 -43.45 9.95
N ASP A 149 -22.39 -43.67 9.46
CA ASP A 149 -23.63 -43.36 10.16
C ASP A 149 -23.85 -44.45 11.22
N LEU A 150 -23.75 -44.09 12.50
CA LEU A 150 -24.21 -44.93 13.60
C LEU A 150 -25.58 -44.44 14.08
N ASP A 151 -26.57 -45.21 13.64
CA ASP A 151 -27.86 -45.42 14.28
C ASP A 151 -27.69 -45.76 15.77
N GLY A 152 -28.58 -45.22 16.60
CA GLY A 152 -28.51 -45.34 18.05
C GLY A 152 -29.76 -44.77 18.71
N GLY A 153 -30.92 -45.31 18.34
CA GLY A 153 -32.13 -45.20 19.14
C GLY A 153 -32.16 -46.24 20.27
N GLU A 154 -32.57 -45.81 21.45
CA GLU A 154 -33.19 -46.53 22.58
C GLU A 154 -33.40 -45.44 23.65
N ALA A 155 -34.44 -45.38 24.48
CA ALA A 155 -35.75 -46.00 24.58
C ALA A 155 -36.57 -45.08 25.51
#